data_AF-L1PXV1-F1
#
_entry.id   AF-L1PXV1-F1
#
_cell.length_a   1.000
_cell.length_b   1.000
_cell.length_c   1.000
_cell.angle_alpha   90.00
_cell.angle_beta   90.00
_cell.angle_gamma   90.00
#
_symmetry.space_group_name_H-M   'P 1'
#
loop_
_entity.id
_entity.type
_entity.pdbx_description
1 polymer ?
#
loop_
_entity_poly.entity_id
_entity_poly.type
_entity_poly.pdbx_seq_one_letter_code
_entity_poly.pdbx_strand_id
1 'polypeptide(L)' 'MNNLLTHYPVNWIDGMKLSSSHFIAVQDFVTDSVRDAIALQTTDLNAKQGYDRDER' A
#
# COMPACT_ATOMS: atom_id res chain seq x y z
N MET A 1 -4.02 8.79 13.07
CA MET A 1 -3.30 7.56 12.64
C MET A 1 -2.15 8.02 11.77
N ASN A 2 -0.90 7.76 12.16
CA ASN A 2 0.27 8.19 11.41
C ASN A 2 0.50 7.19 10.27
N ASN A 3 0.03 7.50 9.05
CA ASN A 3 0.40 6.77 7.83
C ASN A 3 1.82 7.16 7.41
N LEU A 4 2.81 6.81 8.24
CA LEU A 4 4.21 6.99 7.88
C LEU A 4 4.57 5.89 6.87
N LEU A 5 4.98 6.27 5.66
CA LEU A 5 5.45 5.33 4.65
C LEU A 5 6.76 4.68 5.13
N THR A 6 6.72 3.39 5.46
CA THR A 6 7.87 2.66 6.03
C THR A 6 8.66 1.86 5.00
N HIS A 7 8.04 1.48 3.88
CA HIS A 7 8.66 0.66 2.84
C HIS A 7 8.78 1.43 1.53
N TYR A 8 10.01 1.72 1.13
CA TYR A 8 10.32 2.46 -0.10
C TYR A 8 10.66 1.50 -1.24
N PRO A 9 10.38 1.88 -2.50
CA PRO A 9 10.76 1.06 -3.65
C PRO A 9 12.29 0.96 -3.77
N VAL A 10 12.77 -0.19 -4.22
CA VAL A 10 14.20 -0.38 -4.50
C VAL A 10 14.60 0.42 -5.74
N ASN A 11 15.62 1.26 -5.61
CA ASN A 11 16.23 1.95 -6.74
C ASN A 11 17.20 1.03 -7.48
N TRP A 12 16.78 0.51 -8.62
CA TRP A 12 17.58 -0.38 -9.46
C TRP A 12 18.57 0.42 -10.30
N ILE A 13 19.85 0.08 -10.20
CA ILE A 13 20.92 0.61 -11.05
C ILE A 13 21.58 -0.52 -11.83
N ASP A 14 22.09 -0.20 -13.01
CA ASP A 14 22.83 -1.18 -13.82
C ASP A 14 24.08 -1.68 -13.06
N GLY A 15 24.39 -2.97 -13.20
CA GLY A 15 25.49 -3.63 -12.51
C GLY A 15 25.30 -3.82 -10.99
N MET A 16 24.13 -3.54 -10.43
CA MET A 16 23.86 -3.75 -9.00
C MET A 16 24.00 -5.23 -8.62
N LYS A 17 24.76 -5.50 -7.55
CA LYS A 17 24.84 -6.84 -6.98
C LYS A 17 23.56 -7.17 -6.22
N LEU A 18 22.94 -8.27 -6.61
CA LEU A 18 21.73 -8.75 -5.97
C LEU A 18 22.02 -9.37 -4.60
N SER A 19 21.08 -9.18 -3.69
CA SER A 19 21.02 -9.83 -2.39
C SER A 19 19.56 -10.04 -2.00
N SER A 20 19.32 -10.97 -1.08
CA SER A 20 17.96 -11.27 -0.58
C SER A 20 17.23 -10.04 -0.03
N SER A 21 17.95 -9.06 0.54
CA SER A 21 17.36 -7.83 1.07
C SER A 21 16.66 -6.99 0.00
N HIS A 22 17.15 -6.98 -1.24
CA HIS A 22 16.49 -6.24 -2.32
C HIS A 22 15.12 -6.84 -2.66
N PHE A 23 15.02 -8.17 -2.65
CA PHE A 23 13.76 -8.87 -2.93
C PHE A 23 12.75 -8.68 -1.79
N ILE A 24 13.21 -8.69 -0.55
CA ILE A 24 12.38 -8.41 0.63
C ILE A 24 11.83 -6.98 0.55
N ALA A 25 12.69 -5.98 0.27
CA ALA A 25 12.25 -4.60 0.15
C ALA A 25 11.23 -4.37 -0.98
N VAL A 26 11.36 -5.08 -2.11
CA VAL A 26 10.32 -5.06 -3.16
C VAL A 26 9.02 -5.69 -2.69
N GLN A 27 9.08 -6.83 -1.99
CA GLN A 27 7.88 -7.50 -1.48
C GLN A 27 7.13 -6.60 -0.50
N ASP A 28 7.85 -5.94 0.41
CA ASP A 28 7.26 -5.05 1.41
C ASP A 28 6.59 -3.84 0.73
N PHE A 29 7.29 -3.20 -0.22
CA PHE A 29 6.75 -2.07 -0.97
C PHE A 29 5.49 -2.44 -1.77
N VAL A 30 5.49 -3.57 -2.47
CA VAL A 30 4.34 -4.03 -3.25
C VAL A 30 3.17 -4.37 -2.33
N THR A 31 3.42 -5.04 -1.21
CA THR A 31 2.38 -5.43 -0.25
C THR A 31 1.68 -4.21 0.34
N ASP A 32 2.44 -3.19 0.74
CA ASP A 32 1.88 -1.94 1.26
C ASP A 32 1.14 -1.16 0.17
N SER A 33 1.68 -1.09 -1.04
CA SER A 33 1.01 -0.42 -2.17
C SER A 33 -0.36 -1.05 -2.48
N VAL A 34 -0.46 -2.38 -2.45
CA VAL A 34 -1.72 -3.09 -2.66
C VAL A 34 -2.69 -2.87 -1.49
N ARG A 35 -2.19 -2.90 -0.24
CA ARG A 35 -2.99 -2.62 0.95
C ARG A 35 -3.59 -1.22 0.89
N ASP A 36 -2.79 -0.21 0.53
CA ASP A 36 -3.21 1.17 0.41
C ASP A 36 -4.25 1.35 -0.71
N ALA A 37 -4.06 0.69 -1.86
CA ALA A 37 -5.02 0.71 -2.97
C ALA A 37 -6.38 0.11 -2.58
N ILE A 38 -6.38 -1.00 -1.83
CA ILE A 38 -7.60 -1.61 -1.29
C ILE A 38 -8.26 -0.69 -0.26
N ALA A 39 -7.47 -0.09 0.64
CA ALA A 39 -7.98 0.83 1.63
C ALA A 39 -8.70 2.02 0.98
N LEU A 40 -8.09 2.63 -0.05
CA LEU A 40 -8.70 3.73 -0.82
C LEU A 40 -10.02 3.33 -1.48
N GLN A 41 -10.09 2.16 -2.13
CA GLN A 41 -11.34 1.66 -2.73
C GLN A 41 -12.43 1.36 -1.69
N THR A 42 -12.03 0.95 -0.49
CA THR A 42 -12.96 0.50 0.56
C THR A 42 -13.51 1.68 1.37
N THR A 43 -12.73 2.75 1.55
CA THR A 43 -13.16 3.94 2.32
C THR A 43 -14.27 4.75 1.63
N ASP A 44 -14.22 4.93 0.31
CA ASP A 44 -15.22 5.74 -0.41
C ASP A 44 -16.56 5.00 -0.58
N LEU A 45 -16.52 3.67 -0.73
CA LEU A 45 -17.71 2.83 -0.80
C LEU A 45 -18.34 2.62 0.59
N ASN A 46 -17.53 2.41 1.64
CA ASN A 46 -18.06 2.22 2.99
C ASN A 46 -18.61 3.52 3.61
N ALA A 47 -18.00 4.67 3.35
CA ALA A 47 -18.49 5.94 3.88
C ALA A 47 -19.88 6.27 3.33
N LYS A 48 -20.07 6.22 2.00
CA LYS A 48 -21.38 6.46 1.38
C LYS A 48 -22.42 5.42 1.77
N GLN A 49 -22.05 4.15 1.80
CA GLN A 49 -22.99 3.07 2.13
C GLN A 49 -23.39 3.04 3.62
N GLY A 50 -22.60 3.67 4.50
CA GLY A 50 -22.98 3.94 5.89
C GLY A 50 -23.98 5.08 6.01
N TYR A 51 -23.70 6.23 5.37
CA TYR A 51 -24.64 7.37 5.34
C TYR A 51 -26.00 7.00 4.72
N ASP A 52 -26.02 6.26 3.62
CA ASP A 52 -27.26 5.84 2.95
C ASP A 52 -28.07 4.77 3.73
N ARG A 53 -27.45 4.11 4.73
CA ARG A 53 -28.09 3.08 5.55
C ARG A 53 -28.74 3.67 6.81
N ASP A 54 -28.21 4.77 7.34
CA ASP A 54 -28.72 5.42 8.54
C ASP A 54 -29.88 6.40 8.25
N GLU A 55 -30.16 6.70 6.98
CA GLU A 55 -31.30 7.52 6.51
C GLU A 55 -32.55 6.71 6.10
N ARG A 56 -32.64 5.40 6.41
CA ARG A 56 -33.81 4.56 6.13
C ARG A 56 -34.44 3.93 7.36
#